data_AF-A0A1Y3N0H4-F1
#
_entry.id   AF-A0A1Y3N0H4-F1
#
_cell.length_a   1.000
_cell.length_b   1.000
_cell.length_c   1.000
_cell.angle_alpha   90.00
_cell.angle_beta   90.00
_cell.angle_gamma   90.00
#
_symmetry.space_group_name_H-M   'P 1'
#
loop_
_entity.id
_entity.type
_entity.pdbx_description
1 polymer ?
#
loop_
_entity_poly.entity_id
_entity_poly.type
_entity_poly.pdbx_seq_one_letter_code
_entity_poly.pdbx_strand_id
1 'polypeptide(L)'
;MFGLIDLNMENYKGYNINTGSLMTFDGDGIANIIGIDIDEIYSQNDGAVIKAYNQKRNGLKAYFNDVNIKTIIQENILYSAAFLSTSSGIIDIDGFIYSEGKAITNIVYSEISNFYSKYSEPIFYINNNIPCPESSMSFQHVKINNVYEDGTLFYITRCSVMIEHSEFNNIHECYKYNNCSSFKELPEDKTENSIFYLKQSETAPYFVIKNSSFNEIYGKRGMYIKDGTLDMQNCVIKNSYFQYGFTYYTNLYNCFGFHKYLNITFENNNSEIGTFFYFDDIGNKKNIMNIYFTDIKFINNTASNYGGIIYSNARKKTDLGKISYIYDDSHAPSYNDEDLDYINKLKLDKNNFVTNPTHIEFDNNNDTEVIVIHSDERIEKEYSCSIYDDYGNKFSLSEGINDALLDDLIIYELSLINVENKFLPTKIYGSYQGYCLNSSCKIKDLRLVGKPGDYKLELKIVSFGRYYEFRDNKIDMNVKILECNETGYINKDKNGINIKSWYE
;
A
#
# COMPACT_ATOMS: atom_id res chain seq x y z
N MET A 1 13.18 -33.83 42.72
CA MET A 1 14.42 -34.21 42.02
C MET A 1 14.28 -33.64 40.61
N PHE A 2 15.10 -32.65 40.25
CA PHE A 2 15.08 -32.09 38.90
C PHE A 2 16.08 -32.92 38.07
N GLY A 3 15.59 -33.69 37.12
CA GLY A 3 16.45 -34.39 36.16
C GLY A 3 16.87 -33.42 35.06
N LEU A 4 18.13 -33.48 34.64
CA LEU A 4 18.61 -32.86 33.41
C LEU A 4 18.55 -33.92 32.31
N ILE A 5 17.88 -33.61 31.20
CA ILE A 5 17.93 -34.45 29.99
C ILE A 5 19.18 -34.02 29.20
N ASP A 6 20.02 -34.98 28.82
CA ASP A 6 21.17 -34.76 27.93
C ASP A 6 21.06 -35.74 26.76
N LEU A 7 20.85 -35.22 25.55
CA LEU A 7 20.69 -35.98 24.32
C LEU A 7 21.79 -35.62 23.32
N ASN A 8 22.55 -36.61 22.87
CA ASN A 8 23.51 -36.46 21.78
C ASN A 8 23.11 -37.40 20.63
N MET A 9 22.94 -36.87 19.43
CA MET A 9 22.52 -37.64 18.25
C MET A 9 23.32 -37.21 17.02
N GLU A 10 23.70 -38.15 16.18
CA GLU A 10 24.45 -37.87 14.96
C GLU A 10 23.84 -38.64 13.77
N ASN A 11 23.83 -38.01 12.59
CA ASN A 11 23.44 -38.58 11.30
C ASN A 11 22.01 -39.15 11.28
N TYR A 12 21.04 -38.41 11.81
CA TYR A 12 19.64 -38.79 11.75
C TYR A 12 19.12 -38.70 10.31
N LYS A 13 18.48 -39.78 9.83
CA LYS A 13 17.82 -39.82 8.52
C LYS A 13 16.33 -40.10 8.68
N GLY A 14 15.50 -39.19 8.18
CA GLY A 14 14.05 -39.31 8.19
C GLY A 14 13.48 -39.42 6.78
N TYR A 15 12.50 -40.30 6.59
CA TYR A 15 11.74 -40.44 5.35
C TYR A 15 10.26 -40.46 5.70
N ASN A 16 9.45 -39.62 5.05
CA ASN A 16 8.00 -39.51 5.22
C ASN A 16 7.57 -39.45 6.70
N ILE A 17 8.11 -38.48 7.43
CA ILE A 17 7.76 -38.27 8.84
C ILE A 17 6.33 -37.74 8.90
N ASN A 18 5.38 -38.59 9.25
CA ASN A 18 3.97 -38.26 9.40
C ASN A 18 3.63 -37.96 10.88
N THR A 19 2.77 -36.96 11.10
CA THR A 19 2.23 -36.43 12.37
C THR A 19 2.64 -37.11 13.68
N GLY A 20 3.36 -36.36 14.51
CA GLY A 20 3.83 -36.73 15.85
C GLY A 20 5.17 -36.06 16.15
N SER A 21 5.47 -35.79 17.42
CA SER A 21 6.78 -35.28 17.80
C SER A 21 7.78 -36.42 17.84
N LEU A 22 8.73 -36.44 16.89
CA LEU A 22 9.89 -37.33 16.88
C LEU A 22 10.71 -37.17 18.16
N MET A 23 10.89 -35.91 18.60
CA MET A 23 11.61 -35.58 19.83
C MET A 23 10.75 -34.69 20.70
N THR A 24 10.56 -35.11 21.95
CA THR A 24 9.78 -34.37 22.94
C THR A 24 10.62 -34.14 24.19
N PHE A 25 10.80 -32.87 24.55
CA PHE A 25 11.52 -32.43 25.75
C PHE A 25 10.54 -31.77 26.73
N ASP A 26 10.28 -32.45 27.86
CA ASP A 26 9.48 -31.92 28.97
C ASP A 26 10.42 -31.45 30.10
N GLY A 27 10.51 -30.13 30.30
CA GLY A 27 11.36 -29.51 31.33
C GLY A 27 12.66 -28.90 30.81
N ASP A 28 13.71 -28.96 31.63
CA ASP A 28 15.03 -28.41 31.30
C ASP A 28 15.91 -29.52 30.69
N GLY A 29 16.58 -29.24 29.57
CA GLY A 29 17.40 -30.23 28.87
C GLY A 29 18.50 -29.61 28.02
N ILE A 30 19.46 -30.45 27.61
CA ILE A 30 20.49 -30.15 26.63
C ILE A 30 20.35 -31.18 25.51
N ALA A 31 20.34 -30.71 24.26
CA ALA A 31 20.37 -31.58 23.09
C ALA A 31 21.47 -31.10 22.13
N ASN A 32 22.25 -32.01 21.59
CA ASN A 32 23.23 -31.75 20.54
C ASN A 32 23.02 -32.77 19.42
N ILE A 33 22.56 -32.30 18.27
CA ILE A 33 22.10 -33.14 17.18
C ILE A 33 22.79 -32.71 15.89
N ILE A 34 23.60 -33.59 15.31
CA ILE A 34 24.43 -33.25 14.14
C ILE A 34 23.98 -34.09 12.95
N GLY A 35 23.81 -33.49 11.78
CA GLY A 35 23.46 -34.17 10.53
C GLY A 35 22.04 -34.72 10.53
N ILE A 36 21.03 -33.83 10.45
CA ILE A 36 19.64 -34.23 10.22
C ILE A 36 19.36 -34.14 8.72
N ASP A 37 19.00 -35.26 8.09
CA ASP A 37 18.56 -35.29 6.69
C ASP A 37 17.14 -35.87 6.64
N ILE A 38 16.15 -35.02 6.37
CA ILE A 38 14.74 -35.41 6.28
C ILE A 38 14.25 -35.16 4.87
N ASP A 39 13.80 -36.22 4.20
CA ASP A 39 13.30 -36.12 2.83
C ASP A 39 11.93 -35.46 2.77
N GLU A 40 10.99 -35.91 3.61
CA GLU A 40 9.61 -35.43 3.64
C GLU A 40 9.06 -35.37 5.07
N ILE A 41 8.44 -34.24 5.42
CA ILE A 41 7.61 -34.06 6.62
C ILE A 41 6.16 -33.83 6.19
N TYR A 42 5.23 -34.64 6.70
CA TYR A 42 3.79 -34.49 6.48
C TYR A 42 3.08 -34.16 7.81
N SER A 43 2.54 -32.93 7.92
CA SER A 43 1.91 -32.38 9.12
C SER A 43 0.41 -32.17 8.91
N GLN A 44 -0.42 -32.95 9.60
CA GLN A 44 -1.89 -32.98 9.51
C GLN A 44 -2.59 -32.86 10.89
N ASN A 45 -1.85 -32.88 12.01
CA ASN A 45 -2.35 -32.76 13.38
C ASN A 45 -1.44 -31.83 14.21
N ASP A 46 -1.85 -31.52 15.44
CA ASP A 46 -1.01 -30.80 16.42
C ASP A 46 0.29 -31.56 16.68
N GLY A 47 1.41 -31.01 16.22
CA GLY A 47 2.73 -31.61 16.45
C GLY A 47 3.80 -31.11 15.51
N ALA A 48 4.87 -30.58 16.09
CA ALA A 48 6.15 -30.36 15.43
C ALA A 48 7.02 -31.61 15.58
N VAL A 49 7.90 -31.89 14.61
CA VAL A 49 8.92 -32.96 14.69
C VAL A 49 9.68 -32.88 16.01
N ILE A 50 9.99 -31.66 16.47
CA ILE A 50 10.68 -31.38 17.71
C ILE A 50 9.79 -30.50 18.57
N LYS A 51 9.49 -30.95 19.78
CA LYS A 51 8.65 -30.23 20.72
C LYS A 51 9.34 -30.05 22.06
N ALA A 52 9.40 -28.82 22.54
CA ALA A 52 9.92 -28.49 23.86
C ALA A 52 8.87 -27.71 24.66
N TYR A 53 8.50 -28.20 25.85
CA TYR A 53 7.46 -27.58 26.67
C TYR A 53 7.72 -27.74 28.18
N ASN A 54 6.90 -27.08 29.02
CA ASN A 54 6.92 -27.20 30.49
C ASN A 54 8.25 -26.84 31.17
N GLN A 55 8.89 -25.74 30.75
CA GLN A 55 10.09 -25.17 31.38
C GLN A 55 10.03 -25.20 32.91
N LYS A 56 11.15 -25.56 33.56
CA LYS A 56 11.31 -25.37 35.01
C LYS A 56 12.14 -24.13 35.31
N ARG A 57 13.34 -24.01 34.72
CA ARG A 57 14.22 -22.85 34.92
C ARG A 57 14.73 -22.28 33.63
N ASN A 58 15.36 -23.09 32.79
CA ASN A 58 16.10 -22.63 31.62
C ASN A 58 15.51 -23.12 30.30
N GLY A 59 14.64 -24.14 30.33
CA GLY A 59 14.07 -24.75 29.14
C GLY A 59 15.09 -25.65 28.43
N LEU A 60 14.82 -25.95 27.17
CA LEU A 60 15.70 -26.73 26.33
C LEU A 60 16.85 -25.86 25.80
N LYS A 61 18.08 -26.34 25.94
CA LYS A 61 19.26 -25.84 25.21
C LYS A 61 19.60 -26.83 24.11
N ALA A 62 19.15 -26.59 22.89
CA ALA A 62 19.37 -27.53 21.80
C ALA A 62 20.25 -26.92 20.71
N TYR A 63 21.21 -27.69 20.24
CA TYR A 63 22.10 -27.35 19.14
C TYR A 63 21.87 -28.36 18.03
N PHE A 64 21.46 -27.90 16.86
CA PHE A 64 21.28 -28.71 15.67
C PHE A 64 22.20 -28.18 14.60
N ASN A 65 23.10 -29.03 14.10
CA ASN A 65 24.06 -28.67 13.07
C ASN A 65 23.83 -29.53 11.83
N ASP A 66 23.92 -28.94 10.65
CA ASP A 66 23.74 -29.61 9.36
C ASP A 66 22.33 -30.22 9.22
N VAL A 67 21.29 -29.39 9.30
CA VAL A 67 19.90 -29.80 9.05
C VAL A 67 19.52 -29.55 7.59
N ASN A 68 19.09 -30.60 6.89
CA ASN A 68 18.57 -30.56 5.54
C ASN A 68 17.15 -31.13 5.52
N ILE A 69 16.19 -30.32 5.06
CA ILE A 69 14.79 -30.73 4.90
C ILE A 69 14.38 -30.44 3.46
N LYS A 70 14.05 -31.47 2.68
CA LYS A 70 13.77 -31.30 1.25
C LYS A 70 12.33 -30.97 0.90
N THR A 71 11.37 -31.47 1.68
CA THR A 71 9.95 -31.28 1.42
C THR A 71 9.17 -31.25 2.72
N ILE A 72 8.29 -30.25 2.84
CA ILE A 72 7.32 -30.14 3.94
C ILE A 72 5.94 -29.99 3.33
N ILE A 73 5.00 -30.79 3.81
CA ILE A 73 3.59 -30.75 3.42
C ILE A 73 2.78 -30.49 4.69
N GLN A 74 2.09 -29.35 4.75
CA GLN A 74 1.28 -28.93 5.88
C GLN A 74 -0.20 -28.84 5.49
N GLU A 75 -1.03 -29.65 6.16
CA GLU A 75 -2.48 -29.78 5.95
C GLU A 75 -3.28 -29.56 7.25
N ASN A 76 -2.82 -28.67 8.11
CA ASN A 76 -3.48 -28.34 9.36
C ASN A 76 -4.52 -27.22 9.18
N ILE A 77 -5.73 -27.39 9.72
CA ILE A 77 -6.76 -26.33 9.75
C ILE A 77 -6.43 -25.26 10.80
N LEU A 78 -5.74 -25.64 11.87
CA LEU A 78 -5.25 -24.77 12.92
C LEU A 78 -3.73 -24.76 12.86
N TYR A 79 -3.12 -23.60 13.14
CA TYR A 79 -1.67 -23.47 13.10
C TYR A 79 -0.98 -24.51 13.98
N SER A 80 -0.05 -25.27 13.37
CA SER A 80 0.90 -26.12 14.06
C SER A 80 2.24 -26.07 13.34
N ALA A 81 3.32 -25.80 14.07
CA ALA A 81 4.67 -25.86 13.49
C ALA A 81 4.94 -27.23 12.88
N ALA A 82 5.54 -27.26 11.69
CA ALA A 82 5.95 -28.50 11.04
C ALA A 82 7.19 -29.12 11.70
N PHE A 83 8.21 -28.31 12.03
CA PHE A 83 9.52 -28.81 12.45
C PHE A 83 9.84 -28.57 13.94
N LEU A 84 9.88 -27.33 14.43
CA LEU A 84 10.12 -27.03 15.85
C LEU A 84 8.95 -26.28 16.48
N SER A 85 8.55 -26.70 17.69
CA SER A 85 7.69 -25.93 18.60
C SER A 85 8.34 -25.79 19.97
N THR A 86 8.62 -24.56 20.41
CA THR A 86 9.21 -24.29 21.73
C THR A 86 8.52 -23.14 22.46
N SER A 87 8.35 -23.26 23.79
CA SER A 87 7.88 -22.18 24.66
C SER A 87 9.00 -21.48 25.45
N SER A 88 10.24 -21.98 25.36
CA SER A 88 11.37 -21.50 26.18
C SER A 88 12.70 -22.15 25.83
N GLY A 89 13.80 -21.49 26.18
CA GLY A 89 15.15 -22.04 26.07
C GLY A 89 15.96 -21.38 24.96
N ILE A 90 17.11 -21.96 24.64
CA ILE A 90 17.98 -21.49 23.56
C ILE A 90 18.08 -22.62 22.57
N ILE A 91 17.63 -22.39 21.34
CA ILE A 91 17.67 -23.40 20.31
C ILE A 91 18.43 -22.85 19.11
N ASP A 92 19.56 -23.44 18.80
CA ASP A 92 20.32 -23.15 17.59
C ASP A 92 19.96 -24.25 16.59
N ILE A 93 19.18 -23.92 15.56
CA ILE A 93 18.59 -24.87 14.61
C ILE A 93 18.80 -24.42 13.19
N ASP A 94 19.12 -25.35 12.31
CA ASP A 94 19.14 -25.05 10.88
C ASP A 94 17.75 -25.28 10.18
N GLY A 95 16.61 -24.67 10.60
CA GLY A 95 15.25 -24.96 10.06
C GLY A 95 14.00 -24.35 10.76
N PHE A 96 12.75 -24.71 10.34
CA PHE A 96 11.45 -24.03 10.63
C PHE A 96 10.82 -24.11 12.03
N ILE A 97 10.16 -23.03 12.48
CA ILE A 97 10.00 -22.76 13.91
C ILE A 97 8.70 -22.06 14.29
N TYR A 98 8.04 -22.61 15.30
CA TYR A 98 7.17 -21.89 16.22
C TYR A 98 7.88 -21.60 17.53
N SER A 99 7.86 -20.34 17.95
CA SER A 99 8.51 -19.87 19.16
C SER A 99 7.56 -19.02 20.00
N GLU A 100 7.37 -19.42 21.25
CA GLU A 100 6.61 -18.70 22.27
C GLU A 100 7.42 -18.47 23.56
N GLY A 101 6.89 -17.61 24.43
CA GLY A 101 7.47 -17.31 25.73
C GLY A 101 8.80 -16.55 25.68
N LYS A 102 9.86 -17.18 26.21
CA LYS A 102 11.22 -16.63 26.31
C LYS A 102 12.23 -17.42 25.47
N ALA A 103 11.75 -18.13 24.45
CA ALA A 103 12.64 -18.87 23.56
C ALA A 103 13.49 -17.91 22.71
N ILE A 104 14.78 -18.23 22.62
CA ILE A 104 15.73 -17.63 21.67
C ILE A 104 16.03 -18.70 20.64
N THR A 105 15.91 -18.35 19.37
CA THR A 105 16.13 -19.30 18.29
C THR A 105 17.05 -18.78 17.21
N ASN A 106 18.20 -19.41 16.99
CA ASN A 106 19.16 -18.99 15.98
C ASN A 106 19.21 -20.02 14.86
N ILE A 107 19.10 -19.56 13.62
CA ILE A 107 19.12 -20.37 12.42
C ILE A 107 20.31 -19.96 11.58
N VAL A 108 21.24 -20.88 11.35
CA VAL A 108 22.52 -20.56 10.74
C VAL A 108 22.84 -21.56 9.61
N TYR A 109 23.37 -21.11 8.48
CA TYR A 109 23.83 -22.00 7.38
C TYR A 109 22.81 -23.05 6.90
N SER A 110 21.53 -22.70 6.92
CA SER A 110 20.45 -23.64 6.65
C SER A 110 19.87 -23.43 5.27
N GLU A 111 19.52 -24.52 4.59
CA GLU A 111 18.76 -24.46 3.35
C GLU A 111 17.43 -25.17 3.52
N ILE A 112 16.34 -24.46 3.19
CA ILE A 112 15.07 -25.10 2.92
C ILE A 112 14.71 -24.95 1.46
N SER A 113 14.27 -26.06 0.88
CA SER A 113 13.53 -26.09 -0.38
C SER A 113 12.13 -26.70 -0.23
N ASN A 114 11.20 -26.25 -1.08
CA ASN A 114 9.91 -26.89 -1.35
C ASN A 114 9.01 -27.05 -0.11
N PHE A 115 8.53 -25.92 0.40
CA PHE A 115 7.49 -25.90 1.42
C PHE A 115 6.11 -25.82 0.77
N TYR A 116 5.19 -26.71 1.12
CA TYR A 116 3.81 -26.70 0.65
C TYR A 116 2.88 -26.60 1.84
N SER A 117 2.06 -25.56 1.88
CA SER A 117 0.94 -25.49 2.82
C SER A 117 -0.38 -25.33 2.08
N LYS A 118 -1.34 -26.14 2.48
CA LYS A 118 -2.72 -26.02 1.99
C LYS A 118 -3.42 -24.81 2.61
N TYR A 119 -3.01 -24.39 3.80
CA TYR A 119 -3.64 -23.30 4.52
C TYR A 119 -2.69 -22.11 4.62
N SER A 120 -3.26 -20.91 4.65
CA SER A 120 -2.53 -19.67 4.70
C SER A 120 -2.14 -19.43 6.16
N GLU A 121 -0.91 -19.81 6.48
CA GLU A 121 -0.40 -19.85 7.84
C GLU A 121 0.99 -19.20 7.90
N PRO A 122 1.43 -18.66 9.05
CA PRO A 122 2.78 -18.12 9.09
C PRO A 122 3.85 -19.21 9.11
N ILE A 123 4.88 -19.12 8.27
CA ILE A 123 5.95 -20.14 8.27
C ILE A 123 6.78 -20.06 9.55
N PHE A 124 7.19 -18.85 9.91
CA PHE A 124 7.86 -18.53 11.16
C PHE A 124 6.92 -17.74 12.04
N TYR A 125 6.34 -18.41 13.03
CA TYR A 125 5.38 -17.79 13.93
C TYR A 125 6.00 -17.56 15.31
N ILE A 126 6.24 -16.28 15.63
CA ILE A 126 6.80 -15.81 16.88
C ILE A 126 5.70 -15.13 17.69
N ASN A 127 5.07 -15.90 18.58
CA ASN A 127 3.94 -15.45 19.39
C ASN A 127 4.35 -15.19 20.85
N ASN A 128 5.17 -14.16 21.04
CA ASN A 128 5.61 -13.76 22.37
C ASN A 128 4.68 -12.69 22.95
N ASN A 129 4.06 -12.99 24.09
CA ASN A 129 3.26 -12.04 24.84
C ASN A 129 4.10 -11.19 25.82
N ILE A 130 5.36 -11.56 26.02
CA ILE A 130 6.30 -10.88 26.92
C ILE A 130 7.35 -10.17 26.06
N PRO A 131 7.70 -8.91 26.36
CA PRO A 131 8.78 -8.21 25.67
C PRO A 131 10.10 -8.99 25.78
N CYS A 132 10.78 -9.21 24.65
CA CYS A 132 12.08 -9.86 24.65
C CYS A 132 13.20 -8.80 24.75
N PRO A 133 14.13 -8.92 25.71
CA PRO A 133 15.28 -8.00 25.80
C PRO A 133 16.34 -8.24 24.72
N GLU A 134 16.34 -9.43 24.09
CA GLU A 134 17.28 -9.87 23.05
C GLU A 134 16.51 -10.33 21.80
N SER A 135 17.22 -10.55 20.68
CA SER A 135 16.64 -11.14 19.48
C SER A 135 16.08 -12.53 19.80
N SER A 136 14.75 -12.67 19.77
CA SER A 136 14.11 -13.96 19.99
C SER A 136 14.33 -14.91 18.82
N MET A 137 14.63 -14.38 17.64
CA MET A 137 14.93 -15.18 16.47
C MET A 137 16.02 -14.51 15.61
N SER A 138 17.01 -15.29 15.18
CA SER A 138 18.06 -14.86 14.26
C SER A 138 18.19 -15.82 13.09
N PHE A 139 18.39 -15.28 11.89
CA PHE A 139 18.67 -16.01 10.66
C PHE A 139 20.00 -15.50 10.11
N GLN A 140 20.98 -16.37 9.93
CA GLN A 140 22.30 -16.03 9.42
C GLN A 140 22.71 -17.03 8.33
N HIS A 141 22.97 -16.57 7.11
CA HIS A 141 23.31 -17.46 5.99
C HIS A 141 22.21 -18.51 5.68
N VAL A 142 20.95 -18.12 5.81
CA VAL A 142 19.80 -19.01 5.54
C VAL A 142 19.34 -18.86 4.10
N LYS A 143 18.98 -19.97 3.45
CA LYS A 143 18.36 -20.00 2.13
C LYS A 143 16.97 -20.62 2.23
N ILE A 144 15.95 -19.92 1.75
CA ILE A 144 14.59 -20.44 1.67
C ILE A 144 14.13 -20.34 0.22
N ASN A 145 13.81 -21.49 -0.37
CA ASN A 145 13.48 -21.63 -1.78
C ASN A 145 12.13 -22.34 -1.94
N ASN A 146 11.33 -21.87 -2.91
CA ASN A 146 10.11 -22.53 -3.39
C ASN A 146 9.09 -22.76 -2.26
N VAL A 147 8.46 -21.68 -1.81
CA VAL A 147 7.37 -21.72 -0.84
C VAL A 147 6.05 -21.61 -1.59
N TYR A 148 5.25 -22.67 -1.51
CA TYR A 148 3.92 -22.80 -2.08
C TYR A 148 2.87 -22.72 -0.97
N GLU A 149 2.62 -21.49 -0.51
CA GLU A 149 1.49 -21.14 0.34
C GLU A 149 1.11 -19.65 0.19
N ASP A 150 -0.07 -19.28 0.69
CA ASP A 150 -0.57 -17.89 0.69
C ASP A 150 -0.49 -17.23 2.09
N GLY A 151 0.37 -17.76 2.98
CA GLY A 151 0.58 -17.25 4.33
C GLY A 151 1.53 -16.05 4.40
N THR A 152 2.05 -15.76 5.59
CA THR A 152 3.14 -14.79 5.79
C THR A 152 4.40 -15.51 6.18
N LEU A 153 5.54 -15.14 5.60
CA LEU A 153 6.80 -15.80 5.96
C LEU A 153 7.13 -15.64 7.45
N PHE A 154 7.06 -14.41 7.97
CA PHE A 154 7.33 -14.08 9.37
C PHE A 154 6.13 -13.39 10.01
N TYR A 155 5.54 -14.04 11.01
CA TYR A 155 4.56 -13.42 11.89
C TYR A 155 5.20 -13.15 13.24
N ILE A 156 5.29 -11.87 13.63
CA ILE A 156 5.96 -11.46 14.85
C ILE A 156 5.05 -10.58 15.71
N THR A 157 5.05 -10.81 17.03
CA THR A 157 4.26 -10.00 17.98
C THR A 157 5.07 -8.95 18.74
N ARG A 158 5.98 -9.34 19.64
CA ARG A 158 6.61 -8.44 20.62
C ARG A 158 8.13 -8.57 20.74
N CYS A 159 8.77 -9.31 19.83
CA CYS A 159 10.19 -9.63 19.96
C CYS A 159 10.98 -9.27 18.72
N SER A 160 12.29 -9.15 18.94
CA SER A 160 13.23 -8.70 17.92
C SER A 160 13.66 -9.86 17.01
N VAL A 161 13.75 -9.58 15.72
CA VAL A 161 14.22 -10.55 14.71
C VAL A 161 15.41 -9.97 13.96
N MET A 162 16.43 -10.79 13.75
CA MET A 162 17.62 -10.43 13.00
C MET A 162 17.81 -11.37 11.82
N ILE A 163 17.92 -10.84 10.60
CA ILE A 163 18.17 -11.60 9.38
C ILE A 163 19.43 -11.04 8.71
N GLU A 164 20.45 -11.86 8.53
CA GLU A 164 21.71 -11.45 7.94
C GLU A 164 22.19 -12.47 6.89
N HIS A 165 22.75 -11.97 5.79
CA HIS A 165 23.37 -12.80 4.74
C HIS A 165 22.44 -13.91 4.19
N SER A 166 21.13 -13.67 4.15
CA SER A 166 20.13 -14.69 3.83
C SER A 166 19.47 -14.46 2.47
N GLU A 167 19.01 -15.53 1.83
CA GLU A 167 18.41 -15.54 0.50
C GLU A 167 17.00 -16.14 0.55
N PHE A 168 16.01 -15.42 0.05
CA PHE A 168 14.62 -15.85 -0.05
C PHE A 168 14.20 -15.84 -1.51
N ASN A 169 13.89 -17.01 -2.09
CA ASN A 169 13.58 -17.16 -3.51
C ASN A 169 12.27 -17.90 -3.73
N ASN A 170 11.45 -17.43 -4.68
CA ASN A 170 10.21 -18.07 -5.11
C ASN A 170 9.25 -18.30 -3.92
N ILE A 171 8.92 -17.20 -3.23
CA ILE A 171 8.11 -17.24 -2.02
C ILE A 171 6.67 -16.87 -2.35
N HIS A 172 5.74 -17.71 -1.89
CA HIS A 172 4.30 -17.60 -2.16
C HIS A 172 3.94 -17.70 -3.65
N GLU A 173 4.56 -18.65 -4.37
CA GLU A 173 4.23 -18.92 -5.79
C GLU A 173 2.73 -19.23 -5.99
N CYS A 174 2.04 -19.65 -4.94
CA CYS A 174 0.60 -19.83 -4.94
C CYS A 174 -0.18 -18.57 -5.29
N TYR A 175 0.25 -17.42 -4.75
CA TYR A 175 -0.37 -16.12 -4.99
C TYR A 175 -0.27 -15.71 -6.46
N LYS A 176 0.86 -16.03 -7.11
CA LYS A 176 1.13 -15.77 -8.52
C LYS A 176 0.21 -16.53 -9.47
N TYR A 177 -0.08 -17.79 -9.17
CA TYR A 177 -0.94 -18.65 -10.01
C TYR A 177 -2.37 -18.78 -9.51
N ASN A 178 -2.70 -18.20 -8.34
CA ASN A 178 -3.99 -18.31 -7.65
C ASN A 178 -4.45 -19.77 -7.50
N ASN A 179 -3.52 -20.67 -7.12
CA ASN A 179 -3.72 -22.12 -7.21
C ASN A 179 -3.66 -22.87 -5.87
N CYS A 180 -3.21 -22.24 -4.78
CA CYS A 180 -3.28 -22.83 -3.45
C CYS A 180 -4.49 -22.22 -2.74
N SER A 181 -5.48 -23.06 -2.46
CA SER A 181 -6.65 -22.73 -1.64
C SER A 181 -7.19 -21.32 -1.84
N SER A 182 -7.96 -21.10 -2.90
CA SER A 182 -8.80 -19.90 -3.06
C SER A 182 -9.75 -19.81 -1.85
N PHE A 183 -9.34 -19.12 -0.79
CA PHE A 183 -10.17 -18.96 0.40
C PHE A 183 -11.49 -18.33 -0.04
N LYS A 184 -12.59 -19.06 0.17
CA LYS A 184 -13.93 -18.48 0.08
C LYS A 184 -14.20 -17.54 1.26
N GLU A 185 -13.40 -17.67 2.32
CA GLU A 185 -13.46 -16.84 3.51
C GLU A 185 -12.71 -15.52 3.27
N LEU A 186 -13.19 -14.45 3.90
CA LEU A 186 -12.54 -13.15 3.81
C LEU A 186 -11.13 -13.28 4.39
N PRO A 187 -10.07 -12.92 3.64
CA PRO A 187 -8.71 -13.01 4.12
C PRO A 187 -8.54 -12.22 5.42
N GLU A 188 -7.87 -12.81 6.42
CA GLU A 188 -7.49 -12.11 7.64
C GLU A 188 -6.22 -11.27 7.38
N ASP A 189 -6.16 -10.03 7.88
CA ASP A 189 -4.98 -9.14 7.77
C ASP A 189 -3.63 -9.81 8.12
N LYS A 190 -3.68 -10.84 8.98
CA LYS A 190 -2.52 -11.61 9.46
C LYS A 190 -1.82 -12.38 8.35
N THR A 191 -2.57 -12.83 7.36
CA THR A 191 -2.09 -13.76 6.35
C THR A 191 -1.90 -13.11 4.98
N GLU A 192 -2.32 -11.85 4.82
CA GLU A 192 -2.21 -11.12 3.56
C GLU A 192 -0.79 -10.61 3.20
N ASN A 193 0.20 -10.83 4.07
CA ASN A 193 1.55 -10.29 3.90
C ASN A 193 2.48 -11.38 3.38
N SER A 194 3.40 -11.01 2.50
CA SER A 194 4.31 -11.97 1.84
C SER A 194 5.63 -12.18 2.56
N ILE A 195 6.03 -11.26 3.44
CA ILE A 195 7.29 -11.39 4.17
C ILE A 195 7.06 -11.16 5.66
N PHE A 196 6.72 -9.93 6.06
CA PHE A 196 6.63 -9.58 7.47
C PHE A 196 5.24 -9.10 7.85
N TYR A 197 4.66 -9.74 8.86
CA TYR A 197 3.55 -9.19 9.63
C TYR A 197 3.97 -8.94 11.07
N LEU A 198 3.97 -7.66 11.46
CA LEU A 198 4.27 -7.26 12.83
C LEU A 198 2.98 -6.78 13.50
N LYS A 199 2.55 -7.53 14.51
CA LYS A 199 1.41 -7.15 15.33
C LYS A 199 1.78 -5.94 16.19
N GLN A 200 0.82 -5.03 16.37
CA GLN A 200 0.99 -3.89 17.27
C GLN A 200 1.34 -4.36 18.69
N SER A 201 2.36 -3.74 19.29
CA SER A 201 2.90 -4.08 20.60
C SER A 201 3.17 -2.80 21.39
N GLU A 202 2.95 -2.85 22.71
CA GLU A 202 3.27 -1.74 23.62
C GLU A 202 4.79 -1.55 23.79
N THR A 203 5.57 -2.60 23.53
CA THR A 203 7.02 -2.54 23.48
C THR A 203 7.47 -2.54 22.04
N ALA A 204 8.25 -1.53 21.64
CA ALA A 204 8.76 -1.37 20.28
C ALA A 204 9.71 -2.52 19.92
N PRO A 205 9.26 -3.51 19.11
CA PRO A 205 10.15 -4.57 18.65
C PRO A 205 11.25 -4.00 17.74
N TYR A 206 12.43 -4.64 17.70
CA TYR A 206 13.56 -4.22 16.86
C TYR A 206 13.87 -5.25 15.78
N PHE A 207 13.88 -4.82 14.53
CA PHE A 207 14.10 -5.68 13.36
C PHE A 207 15.33 -5.24 12.61
N VAL A 208 16.21 -6.20 12.35
CA VAL A 208 17.43 -5.96 11.60
C VAL A 208 17.46 -6.90 10.41
N ILE A 209 17.58 -6.35 9.21
CA ILE A 209 17.72 -7.13 7.98
C ILE A 209 18.95 -6.60 7.24
N LYS A 210 19.99 -7.40 7.09
CA LYS A 210 21.25 -6.97 6.48
C LYS A 210 21.74 -7.93 5.43
N ASN A 211 22.35 -7.38 4.37
CA ASN A 211 23.08 -8.16 3.36
C ASN A 211 22.24 -9.33 2.80
N SER A 212 20.94 -9.15 2.64
CA SER A 212 20.00 -10.22 2.32
C SER A 212 19.26 -9.93 1.01
N SER A 213 18.80 -10.98 0.32
CA SER A 213 18.09 -10.83 -0.95
C SER A 213 16.72 -11.51 -0.95
N PHE A 214 15.76 -10.83 -1.54
CA PHE A 214 14.39 -11.28 -1.76
C PHE A 214 14.13 -11.28 -3.26
N ASN A 215 13.94 -12.45 -3.86
CA ASN A 215 13.75 -12.63 -5.29
C ASN A 215 12.46 -13.41 -5.54
N GLU A 216 11.63 -12.93 -6.46
CA GLU A 216 10.37 -13.61 -6.82
C GLU A 216 9.50 -13.86 -5.59
N ILE A 217 9.17 -12.79 -4.86
CA ILE A 217 8.23 -12.80 -3.73
C ILE A 217 6.88 -12.29 -4.21
N TYR A 218 5.79 -12.96 -3.83
CA TYR A 218 4.44 -12.59 -4.26
C TYR A 218 3.50 -12.42 -3.07
N GLY A 219 2.66 -11.38 -3.09
CA GLY A 219 1.56 -11.25 -2.13
C GLY A 219 0.87 -9.88 -2.18
N LYS A 220 -0.02 -9.61 -1.21
CA LYS A 220 -0.68 -8.29 -1.16
C LYS A 220 0.28 -7.22 -0.68
N ARG A 221 1.11 -7.50 0.32
CA ARG A 221 2.06 -6.55 0.92
C ARG A 221 3.40 -7.26 1.11
N GLY A 222 4.53 -6.56 0.95
CA GLY A 222 5.84 -7.09 1.38
C GLY A 222 5.91 -7.18 2.90
N MET A 223 5.72 -6.04 3.54
CA MET A 223 5.89 -5.81 4.97
C MET A 223 4.71 -4.98 5.47
N TYR A 224 4.06 -5.46 6.53
CA TYR A 224 3.07 -4.70 7.27
C TYR A 224 3.53 -4.54 8.72
N ILE A 225 4.05 -3.35 9.01
CA ILE A 225 4.62 -3.04 10.31
C ILE A 225 3.75 -2.02 11.02
N LYS A 226 3.09 -2.47 12.10
CA LYS A 226 2.22 -1.61 12.90
C LYS A 226 2.99 -0.75 13.91
N ASP A 227 4.07 -1.26 14.49
CA ASP A 227 4.88 -0.57 15.49
C ASP A 227 6.30 -1.18 15.52
N GLY A 228 7.28 -0.39 15.92
CA GLY A 228 8.64 -0.84 16.18
C GLY A 228 9.72 -0.10 15.41
N THR A 229 10.93 -0.65 15.50
CA THR A 229 12.10 -0.14 14.81
C THR A 229 12.54 -1.16 13.78
N LEU A 230 12.72 -0.72 12.53
CA LEU A 230 13.24 -1.52 11.42
C LEU A 230 14.54 -0.90 10.94
N ASP A 231 15.57 -1.72 10.79
CA ASP A 231 16.85 -1.35 10.20
C ASP A 231 17.19 -2.33 9.08
N MET A 232 16.89 -1.95 7.84
CA MET A 232 17.13 -2.74 6.64
C MET A 232 18.29 -2.15 5.84
N GLN A 233 19.37 -2.91 5.65
CA GLN A 233 20.61 -2.41 5.03
C GLN A 233 21.17 -3.36 3.98
N ASN A 234 21.72 -2.83 2.89
CA ASN A 234 22.44 -3.60 1.87
C ASN A 234 21.63 -4.76 1.31
N CYS A 235 20.33 -4.55 1.09
CA CYS A 235 19.42 -5.60 0.64
C CYS A 235 19.05 -5.42 -0.84
N VAL A 236 18.64 -6.52 -1.47
CA VAL A 236 18.14 -6.52 -2.84
C VAL A 236 16.76 -7.15 -2.87
N ILE A 237 15.77 -6.42 -3.40
CA ILE A 237 14.41 -6.91 -3.64
C ILE A 237 14.19 -6.88 -5.14
N LYS A 238 13.99 -8.04 -5.77
CA LYS A 238 13.89 -8.10 -7.22
C LYS A 238 12.84 -9.08 -7.75
N ASN A 239 12.37 -8.82 -8.97
CA ASN A 239 11.42 -9.66 -9.70
C ASN A 239 10.17 -10.04 -8.88
N SER A 240 9.76 -9.20 -7.94
CA SER A 240 8.70 -9.49 -6.97
C SER A 240 7.41 -8.74 -7.30
N TYR A 241 6.28 -9.23 -6.78
CA TYR A 241 4.98 -8.58 -6.91
C TYR A 241 4.34 -8.33 -5.55
N PHE A 242 4.02 -7.07 -5.26
CA PHE A 242 3.32 -6.67 -4.04
C PHE A 242 2.13 -5.78 -4.40
N GLN A 243 0.89 -6.24 -4.23
CA GLN A 243 -0.29 -5.47 -4.64
C GLN A 243 -0.31 -4.03 -4.08
N TYR A 244 0.06 -3.88 -2.82
CA TYR A 244 0.04 -2.66 -2.01
C TYR A 244 1.46 -2.22 -1.60
N GLY A 245 2.44 -2.54 -2.44
CA GLY A 245 3.83 -2.16 -2.25
C GLY A 245 4.61 -3.04 -1.28
N PHE A 246 5.92 -2.86 -1.30
CA PHE A 246 6.83 -3.57 -0.41
C PHE A 246 6.58 -3.20 1.05
N THR A 247 6.40 -1.92 1.38
CA THR A 247 6.12 -1.46 2.75
C THR A 247 4.77 -0.75 2.80
N TYR A 248 3.87 -1.27 3.65
CA TYR A 248 2.52 -0.76 3.84
C TYR A 248 2.32 -0.16 5.23
N TYR A 249 1.74 1.03 5.30
CA TYR A 249 1.35 1.72 6.52
C TYR A 249 -0.10 2.18 6.46
N THR A 250 -0.72 2.31 7.64
CA THR A 250 -2.05 2.89 7.75
C THR A 250 -2.24 3.58 9.08
N ASN A 251 -3.08 4.63 9.13
CA ASN A 251 -3.43 5.32 10.37
C ASN A 251 -4.52 4.59 11.20
N LEU A 252 -5.03 3.44 10.74
CA LEU A 252 -6.04 2.68 11.49
C LEU A 252 -5.56 2.40 12.93
N TYR A 253 -4.25 2.19 13.08
CA TYR A 253 -3.57 1.97 14.35
C TYR A 253 -2.57 3.09 14.64
N ASN A 254 -2.26 3.30 15.91
CA ASN A 254 -1.14 4.16 16.28
C ASN A 254 0.16 3.45 15.90
N CYS A 255 0.94 4.08 15.02
CA CYS A 255 2.22 3.55 14.58
C CYS A 255 3.34 4.33 15.27
N PHE A 256 4.08 3.68 16.16
CA PHE A 256 5.25 4.26 16.79
C PHE A 256 6.53 3.63 16.25
N GLY A 257 7.63 4.36 16.40
CA GLY A 257 8.98 3.86 16.13
C GLY A 257 9.68 4.52 14.94
N PHE A 258 10.67 3.81 14.41
CA PHE A 258 11.65 4.35 13.48
C PHE A 258 12.08 3.31 12.46
N HIS A 259 11.87 3.58 11.18
CA HIS A 259 12.28 2.68 10.11
C HIS A 259 13.37 3.30 9.26
N LYS A 260 14.45 2.56 9.06
CA LYS A 260 15.59 2.96 8.26
C LYS A 260 15.85 1.93 7.18
N TYR A 261 15.95 2.43 5.95
CA TYR A 261 16.34 1.68 4.77
C TYR A 261 17.61 2.31 4.23
N LEU A 262 18.68 1.53 4.11
CA LEU A 262 20.01 2.01 3.70
C LEU A 262 20.58 1.12 2.60
N ASN A 263 21.02 1.73 1.49
CA ASN A 263 21.69 1.03 0.40
C ASN A 263 20.89 -0.20 -0.09
N ILE A 264 19.63 0.01 -0.46
CA ILE A 264 18.74 -1.04 -0.94
C ILE A 264 18.51 -0.89 -2.43
N THR A 265 18.49 -2.01 -3.14
CA THR A 265 18.13 -2.04 -4.57
C THR A 265 16.79 -2.74 -4.77
N PHE A 266 15.85 -2.04 -5.39
CA PHE A 266 14.60 -2.58 -5.91
C PHE A 266 14.69 -2.71 -7.43
N GLU A 267 14.62 -3.92 -7.96
CA GLU A 267 14.81 -4.18 -9.40
C GLU A 267 13.67 -5.02 -10.00
N ASN A 268 13.06 -4.55 -11.08
CA ASN A 268 12.01 -5.25 -11.83
C ASN A 268 10.81 -5.69 -10.95
N ASN A 269 10.45 -4.94 -9.92
CA ASN A 269 9.29 -5.25 -9.09
C ASN A 269 8.01 -4.61 -9.65
N ASN A 270 6.89 -5.30 -9.46
CA ASN A 270 5.57 -4.86 -9.92
C ASN A 270 4.59 -4.70 -8.75
N SER A 271 3.63 -3.80 -8.88
CA SER A 271 2.52 -3.64 -7.93
C SER A 271 1.25 -3.16 -8.62
N GLU A 272 0.12 -3.16 -7.90
CA GLU A 272 -1.03 -2.33 -8.31
C GLU A 272 -0.84 -0.88 -7.86
N ILE A 273 -0.37 -0.69 -6.63
CA ILE A 273 -0.25 0.60 -5.97
C ILE A 273 1.14 0.69 -5.35
N GLY A 274 1.92 1.70 -5.73
CA GLY A 274 3.24 2.07 -5.17
C GLY A 274 4.17 0.88 -4.93
N THR A 275 5.10 0.57 -5.84
CA THR A 275 5.91 -0.66 -5.76
C THR A 275 6.72 -0.80 -4.47
N PHE A 276 7.12 0.33 -3.89
CA PHE A 276 7.92 0.35 -2.68
C PHE A 276 7.11 0.76 -1.46
N PHE A 277 6.44 1.91 -1.51
CA PHE A 277 5.87 2.53 -0.32
C PHE A 277 4.40 2.84 -0.53
N TYR A 278 3.55 2.34 0.36
CA TYR A 278 2.14 2.71 0.41
C TYR A 278 1.78 3.16 1.83
N PHE A 279 1.37 4.41 1.97
CA PHE A 279 0.69 4.94 3.15
C PHE A 279 -0.82 5.13 2.91
N ASP A 280 -1.64 4.43 3.68
CA ASP A 280 -3.11 4.47 3.61
C ASP A 280 -3.72 5.29 4.76
N ASP A 281 -4.36 6.39 4.40
CA ASP A 281 -5.06 7.36 5.26
C ASP A 281 -4.16 8.35 6.05
N ILE A 282 -3.87 9.51 5.46
CA ILE A 282 -3.08 10.59 6.10
C ILE A 282 -3.94 11.53 6.97
N GLY A 283 -5.28 11.43 6.93
CA GLY A 283 -6.18 12.48 7.40
C GLY A 283 -6.38 12.58 8.92
N ASN A 284 -6.13 11.50 9.67
CA ASN A 284 -6.24 11.51 11.13
C ASN A 284 -4.85 11.69 11.77
N LYS A 285 -4.67 12.79 12.52
CA LYS A 285 -3.45 13.16 13.28
C LYS A 285 -3.09 12.17 14.40
N LYS A 286 -2.92 10.89 14.09
CA LYS A 286 -2.25 9.93 14.98
C LYS A 286 -0.75 10.04 14.77
N ASN A 287 0.02 9.60 15.77
CA ASN A 287 1.47 9.57 15.66
C ASN A 287 1.86 8.76 14.43
N ILE A 288 2.66 9.38 13.57
CA ILE A 288 3.23 8.77 12.37
C ILE A 288 4.66 8.36 12.72
N MET A 289 5.05 7.20 12.23
CA MET A 289 6.39 6.66 12.37
C MET A 289 7.41 7.49 11.57
N ASN A 290 8.62 7.67 12.10
CA ASN A 290 9.68 8.31 11.34
C ASN A 290 10.33 7.29 10.40
N ILE A 291 10.39 7.60 9.11
CA ILE A 291 10.85 6.68 8.07
C ILE A 291 11.94 7.38 7.25
N TYR A 292 13.08 6.71 7.11
CA TYR A 292 14.27 7.24 6.44
C TYR A 292 14.72 6.30 5.32
N PHE A 293 14.97 6.88 4.16
CA PHE A 293 15.50 6.21 3.00
C PHE A 293 16.85 6.85 2.65
N THR A 294 17.90 6.04 2.53
CA THR A 294 19.23 6.51 2.17
C THR A 294 19.85 5.57 1.15
N ASP A 295 20.36 6.12 0.05
CA ASP A 295 21.01 5.36 -1.04
C ASP A 295 20.13 4.24 -1.62
N ILE A 296 18.84 4.50 -1.82
CA ILE A 296 17.91 3.52 -2.40
C ILE A 296 17.90 3.63 -3.93
N LYS A 297 17.99 2.50 -4.62
CA LYS A 297 17.96 2.41 -6.09
C LYS A 297 16.70 1.71 -6.56
N PHE A 298 15.99 2.33 -7.50
CA PHE A 298 14.84 1.76 -8.17
C PHE A 298 15.15 1.56 -9.65
N ILE A 299 15.12 0.32 -10.12
CA ILE A 299 15.42 -0.06 -11.51
C ILE A 299 14.20 -0.80 -12.07
N ASN A 300 13.55 -0.26 -13.09
CA ASN A 300 12.40 -0.88 -13.79
C ASN A 300 11.25 -1.33 -12.87
N ASN A 301 10.97 -0.59 -11.80
CA ASN A 301 9.80 -0.90 -10.95
C ASN A 301 8.55 -0.24 -11.53
N THR A 302 7.43 -0.98 -11.57
CA THR A 302 6.18 -0.50 -12.20
C THR A 302 4.96 -0.77 -11.32
N ALA A 303 4.18 0.27 -11.03
CA ALA A 303 2.83 0.11 -10.49
C ALA A 303 1.81 0.20 -11.63
N SER A 304 0.90 -0.76 -11.75
CA SER A 304 -0.08 -0.80 -12.83
C SER A 304 -1.16 0.27 -12.69
N ASN A 305 -1.49 0.66 -11.45
CA ASN A 305 -2.61 1.57 -11.19
C ASN A 305 -2.16 2.91 -10.64
N TYR A 306 -1.37 2.99 -9.55
CA TYR A 306 -1.11 4.28 -8.88
C TYR A 306 0.26 4.40 -8.22
N GLY A 307 0.79 5.64 -8.17
CA GLY A 307 1.95 6.05 -7.38
C GLY A 307 3.33 5.59 -7.85
N GLY A 308 3.43 4.69 -8.83
CA GLY A 308 4.73 4.26 -9.36
C GLY A 308 5.56 3.59 -8.27
N ILE A 309 6.49 4.33 -7.65
CA ILE A 309 7.30 3.86 -6.51
C ILE A 309 6.61 4.14 -5.17
N ILE A 310 6.07 5.34 -5.00
CA ILE A 310 5.51 5.85 -3.73
C ILE A 310 4.04 6.22 -3.92
N TYR A 311 3.19 5.72 -3.03
CA TYR A 311 1.80 6.11 -2.96
C TYR A 311 1.42 6.51 -1.54
N SER A 312 0.85 7.69 -1.37
CA SER A 312 0.39 8.20 -0.08
C SER A 312 -0.95 8.88 -0.29
N ASN A 313 -2.04 8.26 0.16
CA ASN A 313 -3.39 8.78 -0.06
C ASN A 313 -4.19 8.77 1.23
N ALA A 314 -5.09 9.73 1.38
CA ALA A 314 -6.06 9.78 2.45
C ALA A 314 -7.37 8.98 2.15
N ARG A 315 -7.77 8.75 0.88
CA ARG A 315 -8.99 8.01 0.43
C ARG A 315 -8.86 7.63 -1.04
N LYS A 316 -8.97 6.32 -1.30
CA LYS A 316 -9.20 5.61 -2.59
C LYS A 316 -8.40 6.07 -3.83
N LYS A 317 -7.84 5.09 -4.53
CA LYS A 317 -7.38 5.02 -5.95
C LYS A 317 -7.44 6.32 -6.81
N THR A 318 -6.28 6.92 -7.12
CA THR A 318 -6.08 8.20 -7.85
C THR A 318 -4.83 8.18 -8.75
N ASP A 319 -4.88 8.84 -9.92
CA ASP A 319 -3.91 8.87 -11.07
C ASP A 319 -2.41 8.51 -10.88
N LEU A 320 -1.82 8.04 -11.97
CA LEU A 320 -0.45 7.51 -12.09
C LEU A 320 0.63 8.60 -12.04
N GLY A 321 1.10 8.93 -10.84
CA GLY A 321 2.48 9.41 -10.69
C GLY A 321 3.47 8.28 -11.03
N LYS A 322 4.41 8.51 -11.95
CA LYS A 322 5.46 7.53 -12.33
C LYS A 322 6.43 7.25 -11.18
N ILE A 323 6.69 8.26 -10.35
CA ILE A 323 7.56 8.18 -9.17
C ILE A 323 6.72 8.20 -7.90
N SER A 324 5.81 9.18 -7.80
CA SER A 324 5.05 9.39 -6.58
C SER A 324 3.66 9.94 -6.84
N TYR A 325 2.68 9.42 -6.11
CA TYR A 325 1.40 10.06 -5.88
C TYR A 325 1.26 10.40 -4.40
N ILE A 326 1.00 11.67 -4.07
CA ILE A 326 0.79 12.15 -2.70
C ILE A 326 -0.52 12.94 -2.60
N TYR A 327 -1.04 13.12 -1.39
CA TYR A 327 -2.30 13.85 -1.20
C TYR A 327 -2.20 15.34 -1.60
N ASP A 328 -1.22 16.07 -1.07
CA ASP A 328 -0.88 17.45 -1.44
C ASP A 328 0.63 17.67 -1.22
N ASP A 329 1.17 18.80 -1.69
CA ASP A 329 2.61 19.09 -1.56
C ASP A 329 3.09 19.18 -0.10
N SER A 330 2.21 19.46 0.88
CA SER A 330 2.58 19.46 2.30
C SER A 330 2.81 18.07 2.88
N HIS A 331 2.29 17.03 2.21
CA HIS A 331 2.52 15.63 2.53
C HIS A 331 3.63 14.98 1.68
N ALA A 332 4.35 15.79 0.88
CA ALA A 332 5.46 15.29 0.09
C ALA A 332 6.59 14.76 0.99
N PRO A 333 7.28 13.68 0.60
CA PRO A 333 8.53 13.30 1.24
C PRO A 333 9.51 14.47 1.20
N SER A 334 10.21 14.69 2.32
CA SER A 334 11.33 15.62 2.35
C SER A 334 12.54 14.95 1.70
N TYR A 335 13.01 15.54 0.60
CA TYR A 335 14.23 15.10 -0.07
C TYR A 335 15.41 15.89 0.49
N ASN A 336 16.25 15.21 1.27
CA ASN A 336 17.52 15.76 1.74
C ASN A 336 18.63 15.27 0.80
N ASP A 337 18.63 15.80 -0.42
CA ASP A 337 19.67 15.51 -1.41
C ASP A 337 20.68 16.68 -1.44
N GLU A 338 21.96 16.35 -1.64
CA GLU A 338 22.99 17.36 -1.91
C GLU A 338 22.72 18.08 -3.25
N ASP A 339 21.96 17.44 -4.16
CA ASP A 339 21.52 17.99 -5.44
C ASP A 339 19.99 18.23 -5.49
N LEU A 340 19.52 19.19 -4.68
CA LEU A 340 18.14 19.71 -4.74
C LEU A 340 17.70 20.08 -6.16
N ASP A 341 18.63 20.48 -7.03
CA ASP A 341 18.33 20.82 -8.43
C ASP A 341 17.89 19.59 -9.23
N TYR A 342 18.40 18.39 -8.92
CA TYR A 342 17.99 17.16 -9.57
C TYR A 342 16.54 16.77 -9.26
N ILE A 343 16.15 16.78 -7.98
CA ILE A 343 14.76 16.51 -7.57
C ILE A 343 13.81 17.55 -8.17
N ASN A 344 14.19 18.83 -8.17
CA ASN A 344 13.37 19.88 -8.78
C ASN A 344 13.20 19.66 -10.29
N LYS A 345 14.23 19.18 -11.01
CA LYS A 345 14.09 18.79 -12.42
C LYS A 345 13.11 17.63 -12.59
N LEU A 346 13.18 16.61 -11.74
CA LEU A 346 12.24 15.48 -11.81
C LEU A 346 10.80 15.89 -11.49
N LYS A 347 10.59 16.89 -10.62
CA LYS A 347 9.26 17.47 -10.34
C LYS A 347 8.67 18.23 -11.53
N LEU A 348 9.51 18.82 -12.39
CA LEU A 348 9.08 19.53 -13.61
C LEU A 348 8.70 18.57 -14.75
N ASP A 349 9.20 17.34 -14.71
CA ASP A 349 8.85 16.31 -15.69
C ASP A 349 7.43 15.80 -15.48
N LYS A 350 6.60 15.91 -16.53
CA LYS A 350 5.17 15.58 -16.48
C LYS A 350 4.90 14.17 -15.95
N ASN A 351 3.96 14.11 -15.00
CA ASN A 351 3.46 12.92 -14.34
C ASN A 351 4.52 12.13 -13.54
N ASN A 352 5.71 12.67 -13.27
CA ASN A 352 6.63 12.02 -12.35
C ASN A 352 6.10 12.06 -10.92
N PHE A 353 5.77 13.28 -10.48
CA PHE A 353 5.11 13.54 -9.21
C PHE A 353 3.70 14.03 -9.50
N VAL A 354 2.72 13.44 -8.84
CA VAL A 354 1.31 13.80 -8.97
C VAL A 354 0.72 14.01 -7.59
N THR A 355 -0.12 15.04 -7.41
CA THR A 355 -0.91 15.21 -6.17
C THR A 355 -2.38 14.95 -6.40
N ASN A 356 -3.24 15.11 -5.40
CA ASN A 356 -4.67 15.23 -5.68
C ASN A 356 -4.93 16.48 -6.55
N PRO A 357 -5.98 16.49 -7.40
CA PRO A 357 -6.44 17.73 -8.01
C PRO A 357 -6.51 18.89 -7.02
N THR A 358 -6.02 20.05 -7.42
CA THR A 358 -5.97 21.24 -6.55
C THR A 358 -6.74 22.42 -7.13
N HIS A 359 -6.82 22.53 -8.47
CA HIS A 359 -7.50 23.63 -9.13
C HIS A 359 -8.03 23.27 -10.53
N ILE A 360 -8.82 24.18 -11.09
CA ILE A 360 -9.39 24.11 -12.44
C ILE A 360 -8.88 25.31 -13.24
N GLU A 361 -8.51 25.11 -14.51
CA GLU A 361 -8.17 26.20 -15.44
C GLU A 361 -8.92 26.06 -16.76
N PHE A 362 -9.23 27.18 -17.42
CA PHE A 362 -9.79 27.15 -18.77
C PHE A 362 -8.72 26.76 -19.80
N ASP A 363 -9.07 25.88 -20.74
CA ASP A 363 -8.16 25.55 -21.85
C ASP A 363 -8.21 26.61 -22.97
N ASN A 364 -9.34 27.31 -23.10
CA ASN A 364 -9.65 28.15 -24.27
C ASN A 364 -10.33 29.49 -23.95
N ASN A 365 -10.16 29.97 -22.72
CA ASN A 365 -10.61 31.28 -22.27
C ASN A 365 -9.45 32.06 -21.67
N ASN A 366 -9.25 33.30 -22.11
CA ASN A 366 -8.31 34.22 -21.46
C ASN A 366 -9.04 35.00 -20.37
N ASP A 367 -8.35 35.36 -19.28
CA ASP A 367 -8.92 36.14 -18.18
C ASP A 367 -9.51 37.51 -18.61
N THR A 368 -9.10 37.99 -19.78
CA THR A 368 -9.56 39.26 -20.37
C THR A 368 -10.77 39.11 -21.30
N GLU A 369 -11.16 37.88 -21.65
CA GLU A 369 -12.31 37.63 -22.51
C GLU A 369 -13.60 37.95 -21.74
N VAL A 370 -14.51 38.68 -22.41
CA VAL A 370 -15.84 39.00 -21.90
C VAL A 370 -16.86 38.50 -22.90
N ILE A 371 -17.75 37.61 -22.46
CA ILE A 371 -18.87 37.13 -23.25
C ILE A 371 -19.92 38.24 -23.31
N VAL A 372 -20.10 38.86 -24.47
CA VAL A 372 -21.08 39.93 -24.66
C VAL A 372 -22.29 39.37 -25.38
N ILE A 373 -23.45 39.40 -24.71
CA ILE A 373 -24.71 38.81 -25.22
C ILE A 373 -25.93 39.66 -24.82
N HIS A 374 -27.05 39.44 -25.49
CA HIS A 374 -28.36 39.83 -25.02
C HIS A 374 -28.99 38.76 -24.11
N SER A 375 -29.95 39.16 -23.27
CA SER A 375 -30.66 38.23 -22.38
C SER A 375 -31.50 37.23 -23.18
N ASP A 376 -31.37 35.93 -22.90
CA ASP A 376 -31.91 34.76 -23.65
C ASP A 376 -31.17 34.41 -24.95
N GLU A 377 -30.06 35.08 -25.27
CA GLU A 377 -29.18 34.71 -26.38
C GLU A 377 -28.35 33.45 -26.04
N ARG A 378 -28.07 32.64 -27.08
CA ARG A 378 -27.29 31.41 -26.95
C ARG A 378 -25.80 31.71 -27.07
N ILE A 379 -25.00 31.17 -26.16
CA ILE A 379 -23.55 31.16 -26.29
C ILE A 379 -23.18 30.07 -27.31
N GLU A 380 -22.71 30.48 -28.49
CA GLU A 380 -22.30 29.56 -29.55
C GLU A 380 -20.91 28.94 -29.33
N LYS A 381 -20.02 29.65 -28.63
CA LYS A 381 -18.67 29.18 -28.33
C LYS A 381 -18.71 28.06 -27.28
N GLU A 382 -18.06 26.93 -27.59
CA GLU A 382 -17.79 25.87 -26.60
C GLU A 382 -16.58 26.30 -25.75
N TYR A 383 -16.77 26.31 -24.43
CA TYR A 383 -15.70 26.53 -23.47
C TYR A 383 -15.28 25.19 -22.87
N SER A 384 -14.00 25.01 -22.60
CA SER A 384 -13.52 23.83 -21.87
C SER A 384 -12.58 24.24 -20.75
N CYS A 385 -12.68 23.51 -19.64
CA CYS A 385 -11.73 23.62 -18.55
C CYS A 385 -11.17 22.26 -18.18
N SER A 386 -9.98 22.28 -17.62
CA SER A 386 -9.22 21.11 -17.22
C SER A 386 -8.81 21.21 -15.77
N ILE A 387 -8.54 20.06 -15.17
CA ILE A 387 -8.24 19.92 -13.74
C ILE A 387 -6.74 19.64 -13.60
N TYR A 388 -6.11 20.29 -12.64
CA TYR A 388 -4.67 20.28 -12.43
C TYR A 388 -4.30 19.98 -10.97
N ASP A 389 -3.10 19.44 -10.75
CA ASP A 389 -2.49 19.20 -9.43
C ASP A 389 -1.48 20.29 -9.04
N ASP A 390 -0.84 20.14 -7.88
CA ASP A 390 0.19 21.07 -7.39
C ASP A 390 1.45 21.16 -8.28
N TYR A 391 1.68 20.16 -9.13
CA TYR A 391 2.82 20.11 -10.05
C TYR A 391 2.44 20.56 -11.48
N GLY A 392 1.21 21.04 -11.68
CA GLY A 392 0.72 21.49 -12.99
C GLY A 392 0.43 20.36 -13.98
N ASN A 393 0.28 19.11 -13.50
CA ASN A 393 -0.14 18.00 -14.34
C ASN A 393 -1.64 18.09 -14.60
N LYS A 394 -2.01 17.97 -15.87
CA LYS A 394 -3.41 17.86 -16.30
C LYS A 394 -3.89 16.42 -16.11
N PHE A 395 -4.99 16.24 -15.39
CA PHE A 395 -5.54 14.90 -15.11
C PHE A 395 -6.12 14.22 -16.34
N SER A 396 -5.88 12.91 -16.48
CA SER A 396 -6.53 12.07 -17.47
C SER A 396 -7.77 11.41 -16.88
N LEU A 397 -8.94 11.99 -17.17
CA LEU A 397 -10.23 11.35 -16.87
C LEU A 397 -10.44 10.17 -17.83
N SER A 398 -11.16 9.15 -17.37
CA SER A 398 -11.41 7.89 -18.08
C SER A 398 -11.67 8.06 -19.59
N GLU A 399 -11.01 7.22 -20.40
CA GLU A 399 -10.95 7.35 -21.87
C GLU A 399 -12.27 7.04 -22.61
N GLY A 400 -13.37 6.81 -21.89
CA GLY A 400 -14.68 6.61 -22.49
C GLY A 400 -15.83 6.37 -21.50
N ILE A 401 -17.05 6.70 -21.93
CA ILE A 401 -18.30 6.48 -21.16
C ILE A 401 -18.57 4.99 -20.91
N ASN A 402 -18.08 4.11 -21.78
CA ASN A 402 -18.29 2.66 -21.67
C ASN A 402 -17.48 2.01 -20.54
N ASP A 403 -16.39 2.66 -20.12
CA ASP A 403 -15.47 2.15 -19.10
C ASP A 403 -15.51 2.96 -17.79
N ALA A 404 -16.22 4.10 -17.79
CA ALA A 404 -16.38 4.93 -16.60
C ALA A 404 -17.41 4.33 -15.64
N LEU A 405 -16.97 3.94 -14.44
CA LEU A 405 -17.89 3.71 -13.34
C LEU A 405 -18.53 5.07 -12.98
N LEU A 406 -19.82 5.08 -12.66
CA LEU A 406 -20.55 6.30 -12.26
C LEU A 406 -19.84 7.04 -11.10
N ASP A 407 -19.18 6.28 -10.22
CA ASP A 407 -18.39 6.78 -9.09
C ASP A 407 -17.11 7.51 -9.50
N ASP A 408 -16.65 7.37 -10.75
CA ASP A 408 -15.44 8.04 -11.27
C ASP A 408 -15.75 9.39 -11.93
N LEU A 409 -17.03 9.72 -12.14
CA LEU A 409 -17.43 10.93 -12.86
C LEU A 409 -17.33 12.18 -11.98
N ILE A 410 -16.61 13.18 -12.51
CA ILE A 410 -16.59 14.53 -11.96
C ILE A 410 -17.78 15.30 -12.52
N ILE A 411 -18.63 15.82 -11.65
CA ILE A 411 -19.86 16.56 -12.00
C ILE A 411 -19.67 18.02 -11.64
N TYR A 412 -20.07 18.92 -12.54
CA TYR A 412 -20.05 20.36 -12.32
C TYR A 412 -21.43 20.99 -12.49
N GLU A 413 -21.59 22.16 -11.89
CA GLU A 413 -22.77 23.02 -12.01
C GLU A 413 -22.35 24.44 -12.38
N LEU A 414 -23.16 25.09 -13.20
CA LEU A 414 -22.99 26.48 -13.63
C LEU A 414 -23.94 27.39 -12.88
N SER A 415 -23.45 28.56 -12.47
CA SER A 415 -24.26 29.62 -11.86
C SER A 415 -23.92 30.98 -12.46
N LEU A 416 -24.94 31.84 -12.61
CA LEU A 416 -24.78 33.18 -13.17
C LEU A 416 -25.00 34.21 -12.06
N ILE A 417 -23.94 34.93 -11.71
CA ILE A 417 -23.89 35.82 -10.54
C ILE A 417 -23.65 37.25 -11.02
N ASN A 418 -24.56 38.17 -10.71
CA ASN A 418 -24.33 39.58 -11.02
C ASN A 418 -23.23 40.16 -10.12
N VAL A 419 -22.34 40.97 -10.69
CA VAL A 419 -21.18 41.53 -9.99
C VAL A 419 -21.59 42.55 -8.91
N GLU A 420 -22.63 43.35 -9.17
CA GLU A 420 -23.09 44.40 -8.25
C GLU A 420 -24.07 43.87 -7.19
N ASN A 421 -24.96 42.95 -7.57
CA ASN A 421 -25.98 42.41 -6.69
C ASN A 421 -26.26 40.92 -6.95
N LYS A 422 -25.65 40.06 -6.13
CA LYS A 422 -25.78 38.60 -6.19
C LYS A 422 -27.22 38.08 -6.00
N PHE A 423 -28.15 38.90 -5.49
CA PHE A 423 -29.56 38.54 -5.30
C PHE A 423 -30.44 38.88 -6.52
N LEU A 424 -29.87 39.47 -7.57
CA LEU A 424 -30.61 39.67 -8.80
C LEU A 424 -31.02 38.33 -9.40
N PRO A 425 -32.29 38.18 -9.80
CA PRO A 425 -32.75 36.94 -10.38
C PRO A 425 -32.02 36.70 -11.71
N THR A 426 -31.43 35.52 -11.83
CA THR A 426 -30.76 35.02 -13.02
C THR A 426 -31.26 33.61 -13.33
N LYS A 427 -31.16 33.21 -14.59
CA LYS A 427 -31.46 31.84 -15.00
C LYS A 427 -30.53 31.40 -16.12
N ILE A 428 -30.09 30.15 -16.04
CA ILE A 428 -29.36 29.46 -17.11
C ILE A 428 -30.31 28.41 -17.68
N TYR A 429 -30.44 28.38 -19.01
CA TYR A 429 -31.11 27.30 -19.75
C TYR A 429 -30.08 26.52 -20.55
N GLY A 430 -30.31 25.22 -20.72
CA GLY A 430 -29.38 24.30 -21.39
C GLY A 430 -28.68 23.37 -20.40
N SER A 431 -27.49 22.89 -20.75
CA SER A 431 -26.69 21.95 -19.95
C SER A 431 -25.93 22.65 -18.83
N TYR A 432 -26.66 23.24 -17.87
CA TYR A 432 -26.07 23.96 -16.74
C TYR A 432 -25.52 23.02 -15.65
N GLN A 433 -25.86 21.74 -15.68
CA GLN A 433 -25.20 20.67 -14.94
C GLN A 433 -24.61 19.71 -15.97
N GLY A 434 -23.35 19.31 -15.75
CA GLY A 434 -22.62 18.46 -16.68
C GLY A 434 -21.56 17.66 -15.97
N TYR A 435 -20.78 16.92 -16.75
CA TYR A 435 -19.72 16.07 -16.26
C TYR A 435 -18.48 16.21 -17.13
N CYS A 436 -17.32 15.89 -16.56
CA CYS A 436 -16.04 15.98 -17.24
C CYS A 436 -15.69 14.63 -17.88
N LEU A 437 -15.16 14.67 -19.11
CA LEU A 437 -14.71 13.51 -19.89
C LEU A 437 -13.39 13.83 -20.59
N ASN A 438 -12.53 12.81 -20.78
CA ASN A 438 -11.28 12.95 -21.54
C ASN A 438 -10.47 14.18 -21.11
N SER A 439 -10.20 14.30 -19.80
CA SER A 439 -9.47 15.43 -19.18
C SER A 439 -10.13 16.80 -19.25
N SER A 440 -11.37 16.92 -19.72
CA SER A 440 -12.00 18.24 -19.92
C SER A 440 -13.46 18.27 -19.49
N CYS A 441 -13.88 19.39 -18.91
CA CYS A 441 -15.28 19.71 -18.65
C CYS A 441 -15.73 20.69 -19.74
N LYS A 442 -16.66 20.25 -20.60
CA LYS A 442 -17.07 21.01 -21.78
C LYS A 442 -18.40 21.71 -21.55
N ILE A 443 -18.39 23.03 -21.70
CA ILE A 443 -19.54 23.90 -21.55
C ILE A 443 -20.01 24.34 -22.93
N LYS A 444 -21.26 24.01 -23.28
CA LYS A 444 -21.88 24.43 -24.54
C LYS A 444 -23.38 24.60 -24.40
N ASP A 445 -23.99 25.21 -25.40
CA ASP A 445 -25.44 25.26 -25.59
C ASP A 445 -26.20 25.91 -24.42
N LEU A 446 -25.62 26.98 -23.88
CA LEU A 446 -26.21 27.75 -22.79
C LEU A 446 -26.98 28.96 -23.31
N ARG A 447 -28.11 29.26 -22.67
CA ARG A 447 -28.78 30.56 -22.76
C ARG A 447 -28.80 31.21 -21.40
N LEU A 448 -28.32 32.44 -21.33
CA LEU A 448 -28.21 33.20 -20.09
C LEU A 448 -29.31 34.26 -20.03
N VAL A 449 -30.06 34.27 -18.93
CA VAL A 449 -31.16 35.22 -18.72
C VAL A 449 -30.87 36.03 -17.45
N GLY A 450 -30.76 37.34 -17.62
CA GLY A 450 -30.51 38.31 -16.57
C GLY A 450 -30.93 39.72 -16.99
N LYS A 451 -30.83 40.67 -16.06
CA LYS A 451 -30.97 42.09 -16.37
C LYS A 451 -29.70 42.59 -17.07
N PRO A 452 -29.73 43.75 -17.75
CA PRO A 452 -28.50 44.35 -18.25
C PRO A 452 -27.50 44.61 -17.12
N GLY A 453 -26.22 44.36 -17.38
CA GLY A 453 -25.14 44.55 -16.42
C GLY A 453 -24.02 43.51 -16.57
N ASP A 454 -23.08 43.56 -15.63
CA ASP A 454 -21.91 42.68 -15.60
C ASP A 454 -22.16 41.48 -14.67
N TYR A 455 -21.76 40.30 -15.13
CA TYR A 455 -21.99 39.01 -14.49
C TYR A 455 -20.73 38.14 -14.53
N LYS A 456 -20.69 37.17 -13.61
CA LYS A 456 -19.77 36.04 -13.62
C LYS A 456 -20.55 34.76 -13.88
N LEU A 457 -20.16 34.02 -14.92
CA LEU A 457 -20.59 32.65 -15.14
C LEU A 457 -19.61 31.72 -14.41
N GLU A 458 -19.99 31.26 -13.21
CA GLU A 458 -19.17 30.40 -12.35
C GLU A 458 -19.47 28.93 -12.66
N LEU A 459 -18.42 28.16 -12.96
CA LEU A 459 -18.42 26.70 -12.92
C LEU A 459 -17.94 26.25 -11.54
N LYS A 460 -18.67 25.32 -10.91
CA LYS A 460 -18.28 24.69 -9.66
C LYS A 460 -18.36 23.18 -9.77
N ILE A 461 -17.32 22.46 -9.36
CA ILE A 461 -17.40 21.00 -9.19
C ILE A 461 -18.26 20.68 -7.95
N VAL A 462 -19.25 19.82 -8.15
CA VAL A 462 -20.21 19.36 -7.12
C VAL A 462 -20.04 17.87 -6.78
N SER A 463 -19.37 17.10 -7.65
CA SER A 463 -18.93 15.73 -7.38
C SER A 463 -17.50 15.55 -7.91
N PHE A 464 -16.60 15.00 -7.10
CA PHE A 464 -15.17 14.86 -7.40
C PHE A 464 -14.78 13.48 -7.93
N GLY A 465 -15.75 12.58 -8.13
CA GLY A 465 -15.50 11.21 -8.56
C GLY A 465 -14.57 10.47 -7.58
N ARG A 466 -13.47 9.92 -8.12
CA ARG A 466 -12.42 9.21 -7.35
C ARG A 466 -11.47 10.11 -6.56
N TYR A 467 -11.50 11.42 -6.78
CA TYR A 467 -10.57 12.37 -6.15
C TYR A 467 -11.15 13.00 -4.89
N TYR A 468 -10.27 13.63 -4.12
CA TYR A 468 -10.70 14.47 -3.02
C TYR A 468 -11.31 15.78 -3.45
N GLU A 469 -12.23 16.25 -2.61
CA GLU A 469 -12.66 17.64 -2.65
C GLU A 469 -11.46 18.57 -2.43
N PHE A 470 -11.27 19.49 -3.37
CA PHE A 470 -10.23 20.51 -3.33
C PHE A 470 -10.84 21.91 -3.29
N ARG A 471 -10.08 22.87 -2.76
CA ARG A 471 -10.60 24.22 -2.45
C ARG A 471 -10.87 25.04 -3.70
N ASP A 472 -9.97 24.99 -4.68
CA ASP A 472 -10.08 25.79 -5.90
C ASP A 472 -10.88 25.03 -6.97
N ASN A 473 -12.02 24.47 -6.55
CA ASN A 473 -12.96 23.71 -7.37
C ASN A 473 -13.95 24.58 -8.15
N LYS A 474 -13.61 25.85 -8.33
CA LYS A 474 -14.42 26.88 -8.97
C LYS A 474 -13.60 27.71 -9.93
N ILE A 475 -14.21 28.08 -11.04
CA ILE A 475 -13.65 29.00 -12.02
C ILE A 475 -14.76 29.84 -12.64
N ASP A 476 -14.48 31.09 -13.01
CA ASP A 476 -15.50 31.99 -13.55
C ASP A 476 -15.09 32.72 -14.83
N MET A 477 -16.08 33.04 -15.66
CA MET A 477 -15.94 33.86 -16.87
C MET A 477 -16.73 35.14 -16.76
N ASN A 478 -16.20 36.22 -17.32
CA ASN A 478 -16.90 37.50 -17.38
C ASN A 478 -17.99 37.46 -18.47
N VAL A 479 -19.20 37.86 -18.11
CA VAL A 479 -20.34 37.97 -19.02
C VAL A 479 -20.94 39.35 -18.90
N LYS A 480 -21.19 40.01 -20.03
CA LYS A 480 -21.90 41.28 -20.10
C LYS A 480 -23.23 41.08 -20.82
N ILE A 481 -24.32 41.29 -20.09
CA ILE A 481 -25.67 41.30 -20.67
C ILE A 481 -25.97 42.74 -21.10
N LEU A 482 -26.13 42.95 -22.40
CA LEU A 482 -26.35 44.28 -22.97
C LEU A 482 -27.78 44.78 -22.71
N GLU A 483 -27.90 46.10 -22.60
CA GLU A 483 -29.19 46.79 -22.75
C GLU A 483 -29.73 46.58 -24.17
N CYS A 484 -31.04 46.48 -24.29
CA CYS A 484 -31.70 46.22 -25.56
C CYS A 484 -32.02 47.54 -26.28
N ASN A 485 -31.92 47.55 -27.60
CA ASN A 485 -32.38 48.66 -28.43
C ASN A 485 -33.88 48.47 -28.70
N GLU A 486 -34.74 49.28 -28.09
CA GLU A 486 -36.21 49.16 -28.13
C GLU A 486 -36.84 49.24 -29.53
N THR A 487 -36.04 49.57 -30.55
CA THR A 487 -36.49 49.70 -31.94
C THR A 487 -36.60 48.37 -32.68
N GLY A 488 -36.07 47.26 -32.15
CA GLY A 488 -36.04 45.95 -32.83
C GLY A 488 -36.37 44.71 -31.97
N TYR A 489 -36.58 44.86 -30.66
CA TYR A 489 -36.74 43.72 -29.73
C TYR A 489 -37.90 43.93 -28.76
N ILE A 490 -38.63 42.85 -28.43
CA ILE A 490 -39.76 42.93 -27.49
C ILE A 490 -39.31 42.51 -26.07
N ASN A 491 -39.52 43.40 -25.09
CA ASN A 491 -39.25 43.16 -23.67
C ASN A 491 -40.40 42.39 -22.99
N LYS A 492 -40.32 41.06 -22.88
CA LYS A 492 -41.38 40.29 -22.19
C LYS A 492 -40.80 39.21 -21.30
N ASP A 493 -41.48 38.91 -20.19
CA ASP A 493 -41.24 37.67 -19.47
C ASP A 493 -41.83 36.51 -20.30
N LYS A 494 -41.03 35.99 -21.21
CA LYS A 494 -41.40 34.88 -22.09
C LYS A 494 -41.46 33.54 -21.34
N ASN A 495 -40.62 33.40 -20.31
CA ASN A 495 -40.38 32.13 -19.65
C ASN A 495 -41.12 31.99 -18.30
N GLY A 496 -41.84 33.01 -17.85
CA GLY A 496 -42.65 32.99 -16.63
C GLY A 496 -41.83 32.94 -15.34
N ILE A 497 -40.59 33.45 -15.39
CA ILE A 497 -39.63 33.41 -14.27
C ILE A 497 -39.43 34.79 -13.61
N ASN A 498 -40.30 35.76 -13.92
CA ASN A 498 -40.20 37.17 -13.48
C ASN A 498 -38.89 37.86 -13.91
N ILE A 499 -38.25 37.38 -14.98
CA ILE A 499 -37.12 38.04 -15.64
C ILE A 499 -37.52 38.28 -17.08
N LYS A 500 -37.59 39.56 -17.48
CA LYS A 500 -37.88 39.87 -18.88
C LYS A 500 -36.67 39.54 -19.75
N SER A 501 -36.94 38.85 -20.85
CA SER A 501 -35.97 38.41 -21.86
C SER A 501 -36.34 39.04 -23.20
N TRP A 502 -35.37 39.14 -24.10
CA TRP A 502 -35.51 39.88 -25.35
C TRP A 502 -35.56 38.90 -26.52
N TYR A 503 -36.46 39.13 -27.47
CA TYR A 503 -36.61 38.32 -28.67
C TYR A 503 -36.84 39.23 -29.88
N GLU A 504 -36.25 38.83 -31.01
CA GLU A 504 -36.65 39.33 -32.34
C GLU A 504 -38.10 38.95 -32.67
#